data_AF-A0A419F9Z5-F1
#
_entry.id   AF-A0A419F9Z5-F1
#
_cell.length_a   1.000
_cell.length_b   1.000
_cell.length_c   1.000
_cell.angle_alpha   90.00
_cell.angle_beta   90.00
_cell.angle_gamma   90.00
#
_symmetry.space_group_name_H-M   'P 1'
#
loop_
_entity.id
_entity.type
_entity.pdbx_description
1 polymer ?
#
loop_
_entity_poly.entity_id
_entity_poly.type
_entity_poly.pdbx_seq_one_letter_code
_entity_poly.pdbx_strand_id
1 'polypeptide(L)'
;MIARHEISPDAAQDLEVSVVMPCLNEEVTVGTCVSKAVDTMKRLGIRGEVVISDNGSTDRSVEIAESLGARVVHQPAKGYGNAYLKGFMEARGRYIIMADSDDSYDLTDLERFIVALRNGADLVMGSRFKGEIKPGAMPPLHRFLGNPVLTRILNLLYGTRISDAHSGMRAFTKDAFERMHLRTEGMEFASEMVIKAAKARLKIAEIPITLYPDGRSRKPHLRSWSDGWRHLRFMLMYDPRHLFSFPGVALQFLGLLLLILFMTNSAGLLVGMLGGLAALGGWAAQRFGFYARTHQFTDEFPDWDLPLQRFFQTFSLEKSLIRGVLRTLLGALLLGSAFVLDPAYFERLVLVGALALMYGLLTIFDAFLTRILQFVGLK
;
A
#
# COMPACT_ATOMS: atom_id res chain seq x y z
N MET A 1 27.53 15.36 3.40
CA MET A 1 27.20 16.80 3.44
C MET A 1 27.02 17.23 2.00
N ILE A 2 25.80 17.05 1.47
CA ILE A 2 25.47 17.31 0.05
C ILE A 2 24.75 18.66 0.02
N ALA A 3 25.25 19.58 -0.78
CA ALA A 3 24.82 20.97 -0.86
C ALA A 3 23.32 21.06 -1.20
N ARG A 4 22.57 21.74 -0.33
CA ARG A 4 21.21 22.20 -0.62
C ARG A 4 21.33 23.29 -1.68
N HIS A 5 20.79 23.05 -2.86
CA HIS A 5 20.56 24.12 -3.84
C HIS A 5 19.47 25.02 -3.27
N GLU A 6 19.87 26.19 -2.77
CA GLU A 6 18.95 27.28 -2.47
C GLU A 6 18.39 27.82 -3.79
N ILE A 7 17.11 27.55 -4.02
CA ILE A 7 16.36 28.13 -5.13
C ILE A 7 16.04 29.57 -4.73
N SER A 8 16.47 30.53 -5.56
CA SER A 8 16.22 31.97 -5.40
C SER A 8 14.71 32.28 -5.25
N PRO A 9 14.28 33.14 -4.31
CA PRO A 9 12.86 33.32 -3.97
C PRO A 9 12.01 34.11 -4.99
N ASP A 10 12.59 34.72 -6.03
CA ASP A 10 11.93 35.85 -6.73
C ASP A 10 11.52 35.62 -8.20
N ALA A 11 11.41 34.36 -8.67
CA ALA A 11 10.92 34.06 -10.03
C ALA A 11 9.76 33.04 -10.08
N ALA A 12 9.35 32.47 -8.94
CA ALA A 12 8.17 31.61 -8.84
C ALA A 12 6.92 32.47 -8.72
N GLN A 13 6.41 32.99 -9.83
CA GLN A 13 5.03 33.43 -9.83
C GLN A 13 4.14 32.17 -9.65
N ASP A 14 3.67 31.95 -8.42
CA ASP A 14 2.91 30.80 -7.92
C ASP A 14 1.94 30.20 -8.96
N LEU A 15 2.35 29.11 -9.62
CA LEU A 15 1.41 28.29 -10.38
C LEU A 15 0.49 27.60 -9.40
N GLU A 16 -0.81 27.69 -9.65
CA GLU A 16 -1.79 27.03 -8.81
C GLU A 16 -1.87 25.53 -9.14
N VAL A 17 -1.83 25.17 -10.43
CA VAL A 17 -2.07 23.79 -10.89
C VAL A 17 -0.99 23.33 -11.86
N SER A 18 -0.49 22.11 -11.66
CA SER A 18 0.22 21.34 -12.68
C SER A 18 -0.64 20.16 -13.11
N VAL A 19 -1.01 20.09 -14.38
CA VAL A 19 -1.61 18.88 -14.97
C VAL A 19 -0.48 17.99 -15.47
N VAL A 20 -0.27 16.86 -14.82
CA VAL A 20 0.84 15.94 -15.10
C VAL A 20 0.29 14.71 -15.81
N MET A 21 0.81 14.42 -17.00
CA MET A 21 0.41 13.26 -17.78
C MET A 21 1.64 12.42 -18.19
N PRO A 22 1.63 11.10 -17.98
CA PRO A 22 2.69 10.22 -18.44
C PRO A 22 2.50 9.98 -19.93
N CYS A 23 3.60 9.92 -20.67
CA CYS A 23 3.55 9.74 -22.12
C CYS A 23 4.56 8.69 -22.56
N LEU A 24 4.10 7.75 -23.40
CA LEU A 24 4.93 6.76 -24.06
C LEU A 24 4.29 6.37 -25.38
N ASN A 25 4.70 7.00 -26.46
CA ASN A 25 4.13 6.82 -27.81
C ASN A 25 2.61 7.04 -27.86
N GLU A 26 2.18 8.28 -27.63
CA GLU A 26 0.78 8.74 -27.61
C GLU A 26 0.54 9.87 -28.63
N GLU A 27 1.22 9.86 -29.79
CA GLU A 27 1.16 10.98 -30.76
C GLU A 27 -0.26 11.27 -31.27
N VAL A 28 -1.16 10.29 -31.24
CA VAL A 28 -2.56 10.41 -31.67
C VAL A 28 -3.40 11.21 -30.67
N THR A 29 -3.12 11.09 -29.37
CA THR A 29 -4.02 11.56 -28.29
C THR A 29 -3.42 12.67 -27.44
N VAL A 30 -2.09 12.75 -27.34
CA VAL A 30 -1.41 13.72 -26.47
C VAL A 30 -1.77 15.17 -26.82
N GLY A 31 -1.91 15.49 -28.11
CA GLY A 31 -2.29 16.83 -28.55
C GLY A 31 -3.66 17.25 -28.04
N THR A 32 -4.65 16.36 -28.14
CA THR A 32 -6.00 16.58 -27.62
C THR A 32 -5.99 16.77 -26.11
N CYS A 33 -5.24 15.94 -25.38
CA CYS A 33 -5.14 16.01 -23.92
C CYS A 33 -4.52 17.33 -23.46
N VAL A 34 -3.40 17.74 -24.06
CA VAL A 34 -2.72 19.01 -23.76
C VAL A 34 -3.65 20.19 -24.05
N SER A 35 -4.32 20.19 -25.20
CA SER A 35 -5.22 21.28 -25.61
C SER A 35 -6.39 21.42 -24.63
N LYS A 36 -7.06 20.30 -24.29
CA LYS A 36 -8.14 20.27 -23.29
C LYS A 36 -7.70 20.86 -21.96
N ALA A 37 -6.54 20.46 -21.45
CA ALA A 37 -6.03 20.96 -20.17
C ALA A 37 -5.67 22.46 -20.22
N VAL A 38 -4.93 22.90 -21.25
CA VAL A 38 -4.53 24.30 -21.43
C VAL A 38 -5.76 25.21 -21.59
N ASP A 39 -6.68 24.85 -22.47
CA ASP A 39 -7.86 25.65 -22.75
C ASP A 39 -8.80 25.72 -21.55
N THR A 40 -8.92 24.64 -20.79
CA THR A 40 -9.71 24.61 -19.55
C THR A 40 -9.10 25.50 -18.49
N MET A 41 -7.78 25.45 -18.27
CA MET A 41 -7.12 26.36 -17.32
C MET A 41 -7.28 27.82 -17.73
N LYS A 42 -7.11 28.14 -19.03
CA LYS A 42 -7.34 29.49 -19.57
C LYS A 42 -8.79 29.95 -19.34
N ARG A 43 -9.77 29.11 -19.67
CA ARG A 43 -11.20 29.41 -19.49
C ARG A 43 -11.57 29.68 -18.03
N LEU A 44 -10.97 28.93 -17.10
CA LEU A 44 -11.20 29.08 -15.66
C LEU A 44 -10.36 30.22 -15.03
N GLY A 45 -9.49 30.89 -15.79
CA GLY A 45 -8.57 31.90 -15.27
C GLY A 45 -7.52 31.34 -14.31
N ILE A 46 -7.19 30.06 -14.43
CA ILE A 46 -6.27 29.35 -13.54
C ILE A 46 -4.87 29.45 -14.11
N ARG A 47 -3.94 29.92 -13.27
CA ARG A 47 -2.52 29.91 -13.58
C ARG A 47 -1.97 28.50 -13.39
N GLY A 48 -1.75 27.78 -14.47
CA GLY A 48 -1.20 26.44 -14.39
C GLY A 48 -0.28 26.09 -15.55
N GLU A 49 0.28 24.89 -15.46
CA GLU A 49 1.12 24.30 -16.50
C GLU A 49 0.63 22.89 -16.83
N VAL A 50 0.95 22.44 -18.04
CA VAL A 50 0.85 21.03 -18.43
C VAL A 50 2.25 20.45 -18.45
N VAL A 51 2.46 19.35 -17.74
CA VAL A 51 3.74 18.62 -17.65
C VAL A 51 3.55 17.25 -18.28
N ILE A 52 4.20 17.03 -19.42
CA ILE A 52 4.25 15.71 -20.04
C ILE A 52 5.50 14.99 -19.53
N SER A 53 5.31 13.93 -18.75
CA SER A 53 6.41 13.06 -18.36
C SER A 53 6.62 11.98 -19.41
N ASP A 54 7.53 12.25 -20.35
CA ASP A 54 7.90 11.31 -21.41
C ASP A 54 8.76 10.17 -20.86
N ASN A 55 8.36 8.92 -21.11
CA ASN A 55 9.07 7.72 -20.67
C ASN A 55 9.82 7.02 -21.81
N GLY A 56 10.36 7.80 -22.74
CA GLY A 56 11.15 7.31 -23.88
C GLY A 56 10.30 7.07 -25.12
N SER A 57 9.45 8.03 -25.50
CA SER A 57 8.72 7.97 -26.76
C SER A 57 9.68 8.03 -27.97
N THR A 58 9.34 7.28 -29.01
CA THR A 58 10.06 7.19 -30.29
C THR A 58 9.25 7.78 -31.45
N ASP A 59 8.04 8.25 -31.18
CA ASP A 59 7.12 8.87 -32.14
C ASP A 59 7.07 10.40 -31.96
N ARG A 60 6.09 11.08 -32.55
CA ARG A 60 6.01 12.55 -32.50
C ARG A 60 5.36 13.11 -31.23
N SER A 61 5.17 12.29 -30.19
CA SER A 61 4.46 12.71 -28.96
C SER A 61 5.07 13.94 -28.29
N VAL A 62 6.41 13.97 -28.18
CA VAL A 62 7.16 15.07 -27.55
C VAL A 62 7.01 16.36 -28.36
N GLU A 63 7.25 16.29 -29.67
CA GLU A 63 7.12 17.42 -30.60
C GLU A 63 5.71 18.04 -30.52
N ILE A 64 4.67 17.19 -30.56
CA ILE A 64 3.27 17.62 -30.50
C ILE A 64 2.99 18.31 -29.16
N ALA A 65 3.40 17.73 -28.03
CA ALA A 65 3.17 18.29 -26.71
C ALA A 65 3.83 19.67 -26.54
N GLU A 66 5.09 19.82 -26.94
CA GLU A 66 5.83 21.09 -26.86
C GLU A 66 5.22 22.17 -27.75
N SER A 67 4.79 21.80 -28.97
CA SER A 67 4.14 22.72 -29.91
C SER A 67 2.85 23.35 -29.36
N LEU A 68 2.20 22.68 -28.40
CA LEU A 68 0.97 23.14 -27.73
C LEU A 68 1.25 23.83 -26.39
N GLY A 69 2.51 24.07 -26.06
CA GLY A 69 2.94 24.78 -24.85
C GLY A 69 2.99 23.91 -23.59
N ALA A 70 2.95 22.58 -23.71
CA ALA A 70 3.26 21.71 -22.58
C ALA A 70 4.78 21.69 -22.33
N ARG A 71 5.15 21.55 -21.06
CA ARG A 71 6.54 21.31 -20.66
C ARG A 71 6.81 19.82 -20.63
N VAL A 72 7.80 19.36 -21.39
CA VAL A 72 8.20 17.96 -21.38
C VAL A 72 9.29 17.71 -20.35
N VAL A 73 9.16 16.60 -19.62
CA VAL A 73 10.14 16.10 -18.67
C VAL A 73 10.46 14.67 -19.06
N HIS A 74 11.72 14.38 -19.35
CA HIS A 74 12.14 13.02 -19.68
C HIS A 74 12.42 12.20 -18.43
N GLN A 75 11.81 11.01 -18.37
CA GLN A 75 12.06 9.98 -17.38
C GLN A 75 12.75 8.78 -18.04
N PRO A 76 14.08 8.62 -17.90
CA PRO A 76 14.81 7.51 -18.52
C PRO A 76 14.45 6.14 -17.91
N ALA A 77 14.02 6.10 -16.65
CA ALA A 77 13.64 4.84 -15.99
C ALA A 77 12.25 4.40 -16.44
N LYS A 78 12.14 3.22 -17.07
CA LYS A 78 10.86 2.68 -17.54
C LYS A 78 9.89 2.44 -16.37
N GLY A 79 8.60 2.68 -16.59
CA GLY A 79 7.55 2.32 -15.66
C GLY A 79 6.50 3.41 -15.49
N TYR A 80 5.24 3.01 -15.37
CA TYR A 80 4.11 3.93 -15.20
C TYR A 80 4.26 4.82 -13.96
N GLY A 81 4.62 4.23 -12.82
CA GLY A 81 4.91 4.96 -11.59
C GLY A 81 6.16 5.84 -11.72
N ASN A 82 7.21 5.36 -12.39
CA ASN A 82 8.42 6.17 -12.65
C ASN A 82 8.10 7.45 -13.43
N ALA A 83 7.26 7.36 -14.47
CA ALA A 83 6.83 8.52 -15.23
C ALA A 83 6.08 9.53 -14.34
N TYR A 84 5.08 9.07 -13.59
CA TYR A 84 4.36 9.97 -12.68
C TYR A 84 5.24 10.60 -11.61
N LEU A 85 6.09 9.81 -10.93
CA LEU A 85 6.99 10.31 -9.89
C LEU A 85 7.88 11.44 -10.43
N LYS A 86 8.47 11.27 -11.62
CA LYS A 86 9.29 12.29 -12.24
C LYS A 86 8.48 13.55 -12.58
N GLY A 87 7.31 13.40 -13.18
CA GLY A 87 6.40 14.52 -13.46
C GLY A 87 5.97 15.26 -12.19
N PHE A 88 5.65 14.55 -11.10
CA PHE A 88 5.22 15.13 -9.82
C PHE A 88 6.35 15.87 -9.10
N MET A 89 7.58 15.35 -9.16
CA MET A 89 8.75 16.04 -8.60
C MET A 89 9.01 17.37 -9.32
N GLU A 90 8.90 17.38 -10.64
CA GLU A 90 9.16 18.56 -11.49
C GLU A 90 7.96 19.51 -11.60
N ALA A 91 6.78 19.11 -11.13
CA ALA A 91 5.58 19.96 -11.11
C ALA A 91 5.75 21.16 -10.18
N ARG A 92 5.47 22.35 -10.71
CA ARG A 92 5.63 23.65 -10.03
C ARG A 92 4.34 24.17 -9.40
N GLY A 93 3.20 23.56 -9.73
CA GLY A 93 1.89 23.90 -9.21
C GLY A 93 1.70 23.51 -7.75
N ARG A 94 0.95 24.33 -7.01
CA ARG A 94 0.51 24.01 -5.63
C ARG A 94 -0.34 22.74 -5.56
N TYR A 95 -1.18 22.57 -6.57
CA TYR A 95 -2.01 21.39 -6.80
C TYR A 95 -1.50 20.62 -8.01
N ILE A 96 -1.55 19.30 -7.92
CA ILE A 96 -1.17 18.41 -9.02
C ILE A 96 -2.41 17.62 -9.41
N ILE A 97 -2.73 17.63 -10.69
CA ILE A 97 -3.77 16.79 -11.28
C ILE A 97 -3.07 15.78 -12.18
N MET A 98 -3.31 14.50 -11.96
CA MET A 98 -2.82 13.42 -12.80
C MET A 98 -3.93 12.91 -13.72
N ALA A 99 -3.57 12.59 -14.96
CA ALA A 99 -4.42 11.91 -15.93
C ALA A 99 -3.54 11.21 -16.98
N ASP A 100 -4.06 10.15 -17.61
CA ASP A 100 -3.36 9.45 -18.68
C ASP A 100 -3.45 10.21 -20.01
N SER A 101 -2.41 10.14 -20.86
CA SER A 101 -2.32 10.88 -22.15
C SER A 101 -3.09 10.21 -23.31
N ASP A 102 -4.06 9.35 -23.04
CA ASP A 102 -4.78 8.53 -24.03
C ASP A 102 -6.21 9.00 -24.33
N ASP A 103 -6.57 10.18 -23.85
CA ASP A 103 -7.89 10.82 -23.96
C ASP A 103 -9.05 10.04 -23.31
N SER A 104 -8.75 9.04 -22.47
CA SER A 104 -9.79 8.30 -21.73
C SER A 104 -10.45 9.12 -20.61
N TYR A 105 -9.78 10.18 -20.14
CA TYR A 105 -10.26 11.10 -19.11
C TYR A 105 -10.56 12.49 -19.68
N ASP A 106 -11.65 13.09 -19.23
CA ASP A 106 -12.06 14.42 -19.68
C ASP A 106 -11.32 15.53 -18.90
N LEU A 107 -10.23 16.03 -19.50
CA LEU A 107 -9.48 17.17 -18.98
C LEU A 107 -10.22 18.51 -19.08
N THR A 108 -11.48 18.54 -19.53
CA THR A 108 -12.34 19.73 -19.39
C THR A 108 -12.95 19.87 -17.99
N ASP A 109 -12.81 18.82 -17.17
CA ASP A 109 -13.42 18.69 -15.85
C ASP A 109 -12.51 19.09 -14.67
N LEU A 110 -11.40 19.79 -14.94
CA LEU A 110 -10.41 20.14 -13.92
C LEU A 110 -11.00 20.95 -12.77
N GLU A 111 -12.02 21.77 -13.03
CA GLU A 111 -12.64 22.64 -12.04
C GLU A 111 -13.09 21.89 -10.78
N ARG A 112 -13.74 20.73 -10.94
CA ARG A 112 -14.24 19.95 -9.80
C ARG A 112 -13.11 19.41 -8.91
N PHE A 113 -12.00 19.00 -9.51
CA PHE A 113 -10.81 18.59 -8.77
C PHE A 113 -10.18 19.75 -8.00
N ILE A 114 -10.03 20.90 -8.65
CA ILE A 114 -9.40 22.10 -8.07
C ILE A 114 -10.24 22.64 -6.92
N VAL A 115 -11.57 22.71 -7.09
CA VAL A 115 -12.50 23.13 -6.03
C VAL A 115 -12.40 22.20 -4.82
N ALA A 116 -12.36 20.88 -5.03
CA ALA A 116 -12.22 19.93 -3.93
C ALA A 116 -10.90 20.12 -3.15
N LEU A 117 -9.78 20.36 -3.85
CA LEU A 117 -8.49 20.67 -3.21
C LEU A 117 -8.52 22.00 -2.45
N ARG A 118 -9.09 23.06 -3.04
CA ARG A 118 -9.28 24.36 -2.37
C ARG A 118 -10.14 24.25 -1.11
N ASN A 119 -11.10 23.33 -1.10
CA ASN A 119 -11.95 23.03 0.06
C ASN A 119 -11.25 22.16 1.12
N GLY A 120 -9.95 21.90 0.98
CA GLY A 120 -9.13 21.23 1.99
C GLY A 120 -9.09 19.71 1.87
N ALA A 121 -9.43 19.14 0.70
CA ALA A 121 -9.06 17.76 0.40
C ALA A 121 -7.55 17.67 0.14
N ASP A 122 -6.92 16.63 0.64
CA ASP A 122 -5.50 16.35 0.41
C ASP A 122 -5.31 15.52 -0.86
N LEU A 123 -6.23 14.57 -1.11
CA LEU A 123 -6.30 13.70 -2.28
C LEU A 123 -7.74 13.66 -2.79
N VAL A 124 -7.94 13.86 -4.08
CA VAL A 124 -9.22 13.81 -4.78
C VAL A 124 -9.16 12.68 -5.80
N MET A 125 -10.02 11.70 -5.64
CA MET A 125 -10.14 10.56 -6.54
C MET A 125 -11.27 10.80 -7.54
N GLY A 126 -10.98 10.72 -8.83
CA GLY A 126 -12.03 10.65 -9.85
C GLY A 126 -12.66 9.26 -9.83
N SER A 127 -13.95 9.15 -9.51
CA SER A 127 -14.68 7.87 -9.49
C SER A 127 -15.50 7.66 -10.76
N ARG A 128 -15.11 6.63 -11.53
CA ARG A 128 -15.82 6.21 -12.74
C ARG A 128 -17.13 5.48 -12.40
N PHE A 129 -17.17 4.83 -11.24
CA PHE A 129 -18.36 4.12 -10.75
C PHE A 129 -19.42 5.04 -10.16
N LYS A 130 -19.05 6.23 -9.68
CA LYS A 130 -20.01 7.29 -9.29
C LYS A 130 -20.43 8.18 -10.46
N GLY A 131 -19.63 8.22 -11.52
CA GLY A 131 -19.93 8.97 -12.74
C GLY A 131 -20.45 8.07 -13.86
N GLU A 132 -19.92 8.27 -15.06
CA GLU A 132 -20.36 7.56 -16.27
C GLU A 132 -19.21 6.76 -16.90
N ILE A 133 -19.49 5.53 -17.32
CA ILE A 133 -18.54 4.71 -18.12
C ILE A 133 -19.15 4.53 -19.50
N LYS A 134 -18.59 5.19 -20.51
CA LYS A 134 -19.10 5.12 -21.89
C LYS A 134 -18.97 3.70 -22.45
N PRO A 135 -19.85 3.30 -23.40
CA PRO A 135 -19.73 2.00 -24.07
C PRO A 135 -18.34 1.81 -24.69
N GLY A 136 -17.71 0.66 -24.46
CA GLY A 136 -16.36 0.36 -24.95
C GLY A 136 -15.21 0.91 -24.08
N ALA A 137 -15.49 1.75 -23.08
CA ALA A 137 -14.45 2.39 -22.26
C ALA A 137 -13.81 1.48 -21.19
N MET A 138 -14.53 0.43 -20.76
CA MET A 138 -14.02 -0.51 -19.76
C MET A 138 -14.50 -1.94 -20.05
N PRO A 139 -13.59 -2.93 -20.05
CA PRO A 139 -13.98 -4.33 -20.19
C PRO A 139 -14.96 -4.78 -19.07
N PRO A 140 -15.96 -5.64 -19.36
CA PRO A 140 -16.92 -6.10 -18.36
C PRO A 140 -16.28 -6.74 -17.13
N LEU A 141 -15.20 -7.51 -17.34
CA LEU A 141 -14.43 -8.12 -16.25
C LEU A 141 -13.92 -7.07 -15.26
N HIS A 142 -13.37 -5.95 -15.75
CA HIS A 142 -12.84 -4.89 -14.90
C HIS A 142 -13.96 -4.10 -14.23
N ARG A 143 -15.06 -3.85 -14.97
CA ARG A 143 -16.21 -3.08 -14.50
C ARG A 143 -16.98 -3.78 -13.38
N PHE A 144 -17.23 -5.08 -13.51
CA PHE A 144 -18.13 -5.80 -12.60
C PHE A 144 -17.40 -6.63 -11.55
N LEU A 145 -16.15 -7.03 -11.81
CA LEU A 145 -15.40 -7.91 -10.89
C LEU A 145 -14.07 -7.29 -10.47
N GLY A 146 -13.16 -7.05 -11.41
CA GLY A 146 -11.77 -6.66 -11.13
C GLY A 146 -11.66 -5.43 -10.22
N ASN A 147 -12.07 -4.26 -10.71
CA ASN A 147 -11.92 -3.02 -9.96
C ASN A 147 -12.81 -2.99 -8.70
N PRO A 148 -14.09 -3.43 -8.72
CA PRO A 148 -14.91 -3.46 -7.50
C PRO A 148 -14.36 -4.38 -6.40
N VAL A 149 -13.88 -5.58 -6.75
CA VAL A 149 -13.33 -6.52 -5.75
C VAL A 149 -12.03 -5.99 -5.18
N LEU A 150 -11.09 -5.53 -6.02
CA LEU A 150 -9.83 -4.96 -5.54
C LEU A 150 -10.06 -3.70 -4.69
N THR A 151 -11.00 -2.84 -5.08
CA THR A 151 -11.39 -1.66 -4.28
C THR A 151 -11.98 -2.07 -2.92
N ARG A 152 -12.83 -3.09 -2.87
CA ARG A 152 -13.36 -3.62 -1.59
C ARG A 152 -12.27 -4.19 -0.70
N ILE A 153 -11.32 -4.94 -1.26
CA ILE A 153 -10.17 -5.46 -0.51
C ILE A 153 -9.34 -4.30 0.04
N LEU A 154 -9.02 -3.30 -0.78
CA LEU A 154 -8.31 -2.12 -0.33
C LEU A 154 -9.06 -1.39 0.80
N ASN A 155 -10.37 -1.19 0.64
CA ASN A 155 -11.20 -0.58 1.68
C ASN A 155 -11.23 -1.40 2.99
N LEU A 156 -11.22 -2.73 2.91
CA LEU A 156 -11.19 -3.61 4.08
C LEU A 156 -9.85 -3.50 4.82
N LEU A 157 -8.74 -3.52 4.08
CA LEU A 157 -7.39 -3.49 4.65
C LEU A 157 -7.02 -2.11 5.22
N TYR A 158 -7.44 -1.03 4.56
CA TYR A 158 -6.98 0.34 4.84
C TYR A 158 -8.08 1.32 5.27
N GLY A 159 -9.35 0.92 5.30
CA GLY A 159 -10.45 1.74 5.82
C GLY A 159 -10.80 2.98 5.00
N THR A 160 -10.42 3.05 3.73
CA THR A 160 -10.51 4.26 2.88
C THR A 160 -11.91 4.59 2.37
N ARG A 161 -12.82 3.61 2.32
CA ARG A 161 -14.24 3.76 1.88
C ARG A 161 -14.41 4.39 0.49
N ILE A 162 -13.44 4.25 -0.39
CA ILE A 162 -13.51 4.78 -1.76
C ILE A 162 -14.30 3.85 -2.69
N SER A 163 -14.88 4.42 -3.73
CA SER A 163 -15.68 3.71 -4.74
C SER A 163 -14.86 3.22 -5.94
N ASP A 164 -13.72 3.85 -6.24
CA ASP A 164 -12.85 3.46 -7.36
C ASP A 164 -11.36 3.65 -7.03
N ALA A 165 -10.67 2.58 -6.62
CA ALA A 165 -9.24 2.63 -6.30
C ALA A 165 -8.32 2.67 -7.53
N HIS A 166 -8.84 2.34 -8.71
CA HIS A 166 -8.04 2.10 -9.92
C HIS A 166 -8.33 3.10 -11.03
N SER A 167 -8.85 4.28 -10.67
CA SER A 167 -8.97 5.41 -11.58
C SER A 167 -7.62 6.11 -11.75
N GLY A 168 -7.30 6.49 -12.99
CA GLY A 168 -6.09 7.19 -13.38
C GLY A 168 -6.20 8.72 -13.26
N MET A 169 -7.41 9.27 -13.14
CA MET A 169 -7.61 10.71 -12.92
C MET A 169 -7.74 11.01 -11.42
N ARG A 170 -6.78 11.77 -10.89
CA ARG A 170 -6.71 12.13 -9.46
C ARG A 170 -6.12 13.52 -9.31
N ALA A 171 -6.34 14.16 -8.18
CA ALA A 171 -5.66 15.40 -7.84
C ALA A 171 -5.20 15.40 -6.38
N PHE A 172 -4.12 16.07 -6.07
CA PHE A 172 -3.58 16.14 -4.71
C PHE A 172 -2.77 17.41 -4.49
N THR A 173 -2.58 17.79 -3.23
CA THR A 173 -1.70 18.90 -2.85
C THR A 173 -0.23 18.49 -2.92
N LYS A 174 0.69 19.43 -3.09
CA LYS A 174 2.13 19.14 -3.01
C LYS A 174 2.52 18.54 -1.63
N ASP A 175 1.90 19.03 -0.55
CA ASP A 175 2.04 18.47 0.81
C ASP A 175 1.61 17.00 0.88
N ALA A 176 0.46 16.66 0.30
CA ALA A 176 -0.01 15.28 0.23
C ALA A 176 0.97 14.38 -0.51
N PHE A 177 1.54 14.83 -1.63
CA PHE A 177 2.57 14.09 -2.36
C PHE A 177 3.81 13.80 -1.50
N GLU A 178 4.30 14.80 -0.78
CA GLU A 178 5.47 14.67 0.09
C GLU A 178 5.21 13.69 1.24
N ARG A 179 4.06 13.83 1.92
CA ARG A 179 3.65 12.97 3.03
C ARG A 179 3.34 11.54 2.61
N MET A 180 2.95 11.32 1.35
CA MET A 180 2.71 9.98 0.84
C MET A 180 4.00 9.22 0.55
N HIS A 181 5.19 9.84 0.44
CA HIS A 181 6.46 9.16 0.19
C HIS A 181 6.39 8.06 -0.89
N LEU A 182 5.77 8.34 -2.04
CA LEU A 182 5.52 7.36 -3.11
C LEU A 182 6.84 6.86 -3.73
N ARG A 183 6.95 5.55 -3.98
CA ARG A 183 8.19 4.92 -4.48
C ARG A 183 7.96 3.88 -5.58
N THR A 184 6.72 3.47 -5.83
CA THR A 184 6.44 2.36 -6.73
C THR A 184 6.62 2.77 -8.17
N GLU A 185 7.43 2.02 -8.89
CA GLU A 185 7.84 2.32 -10.26
C GLU A 185 6.82 1.84 -11.32
N GLY A 186 5.99 0.85 -10.96
CA GLY A 186 5.08 0.13 -11.85
C GLY A 186 3.62 0.61 -11.81
N MET A 187 2.71 -0.27 -12.25
CA MET A 187 1.25 -0.01 -12.26
C MET A 187 0.67 0.01 -10.84
N GLU A 188 1.34 -0.65 -9.89
CA GLU A 188 0.95 -0.71 -8.49
C GLU A 188 0.96 0.68 -7.81
N PHE A 189 1.58 1.68 -8.45
CA PHE A 189 1.55 3.08 -8.06
C PHE A 189 0.14 3.59 -7.74
N ALA A 190 -0.87 3.18 -8.53
CA ALA A 190 -2.26 3.53 -8.30
C ALA A 190 -2.77 3.04 -6.93
N SER A 191 -2.35 1.83 -6.51
CA SER A 191 -2.69 1.27 -5.20
C SER A 191 -1.85 1.89 -4.08
N GLU A 192 -0.55 2.10 -4.31
CA GLU A 192 0.35 2.76 -3.35
C GLU A 192 -0.19 4.11 -2.91
N MET A 193 -0.60 4.95 -3.86
CA MET A 193 -1.08 6.29 -3.56
C MET A 193 -2.28 6.28 -2.59
N VAL A 194 -3.25 5.38 -2.79
CA VAL A 194 -4.41 5.29 -1.90
C VAL A 194 -4.01 4.71 -0.54
N ILE A 195 -3.16 3.68 -0.52
CA ILE A 195 -2.68 3.05 0.72
C ILE A 195 -1.92 4.05 1.57
N LYS A 196 -0.96 4.77 0.98
CA LYS A 196 -0.12 5.74 1.68
C LYS A 196 -0.90 7.00 2.07
N ALA A 197 -1.88 7.43 1.27
CA ALA A 197 -2.81 8.49 1.68
C ALA A 197 -3.61 8.09 2.92
N ALA A 198 -4.10 6.84 2.98
CA ALA A 198 -4.79 6.31 4.15
C ALA A 198 -3.87 6.29 5.38
N LYS A 199 -2.66 5.73 5.22
CA LYS A 199 -1.66 5.63 6.30
C LYS A 199 -1.23 7.01 6.83
N ALA A 200 -1.10 8.00 5.95
CA ALA A 200 -0.83 9.40 6.29
C ALA A 200 -2.05 10.17 6.84
N ARG A 201 -3.22 9.50 6.98
CA ARG A 201 -4.49 10.08 7.42
C ARG A 201 -4.91 11.32 6.62
N LEU A 202 -4.67 11.27 5.30
CA LEU A 202 -5.06 12.34 4.38
C LEU A 202 -6.59 12.40 4.21
N LYS A 203 -7.11 13.61 3.98
CA LYS A 203 -8.51 13.85 3.62
C LYS A 203 -8.74 13.46 2.16
N ILE A 204 -9.33 12.28 1.96
CA ILE A 204 -9.65 11.76 0.63
C ILE A 204 -11.08 12.17 0.25
N ALA A 205 -11.23 12.87 -0.87
CA ALA A 205 -12.53 13.18 -1.49
C ALA A 205 -12.72 12.36 -2.77
N GLU A 206 -13.97 12.16 -3.19
CA GLU A 206 -14.29 11.52 -4.47
C GLU A 206 -15.21 12.40 -5.29
N ILE A 207 -14.92 12.53 -6.58
CA ILE A 207 -15.77 13.23 -7.53
C ILE A 207 -16.17 12.30 -8.68
N PRO A 208 -17.43 12.35 -9.16
CA PRO A 208 -17.87 11.50 -10.26
C PRO A 208 -17.27 11.98 -11.58
N ILE A 209 -16.63 11.07 -12.32
CA ILE A 209 -16.00 11.37 -13.63
C ILE A 209 -16.56 10.49 -14.74
N THR A 210 -16.39 10.95 -15.97
CA THR A 210 -16.73 10.18 -17.17
C THR A 210 -15.48 9.50 -17.74
N LEU A 211 -15.56 8.19 -17.98
CA LEU A 211 -14.53 7.43 -18.69
C LEU A 211 -14.95 7.22 -20.15
N TYR A 212 -14.08 7.61 -21.07
CA TYR A 212 -14.23 7.43 -22.52
C TYR A 212 -13.38 6.24 -23.01
N PRO A 213 -13.75 5.61 -24.14
CA PRO A 213 -12.84 4.69 -24.83
C PRO A 213 -11.51 5.40 -25.13
N ASP A 214 -10.40 4.69 -24.94
CA ASP A 214 -9.10 5.28 -25.25
C ASP A 214 -9.02 5.64 -26.74
N GLY A 215 -8.34 6.75 -27.04
CA GLY A 215 -8.15 7.22 -28.42
C GLY A 215 -7.02 6.48 -29.15
N ARG A 216 -6.46 5.44 -28.53
CA ARG A 216 -5.31 4.71 -29.06
C ARG A 216 -5.73 3.82 -30.22
N SER A 217 -4.86 3.72 -31.22
CA SER A 217 -4.98 2.73 -32.31
C SER A 217 -4.45 1.35 -31.91
N ARG A 218 -3.73 1.25 -30.78
CA ARG A 218 -3.08 0.03 -30.28
C ARG A 218 -3.85 -0.60 -29.13
N LYS A 219 -3.75 -1.93 -29.00
CA LYS A 219 -4.33 -2.65 -27.86
C LYS A 219 -3.69 -2.19 -26.53
N PRO A 220 -4.48 -2.07 -25.45
CA PRO A 220 -3.95 -1.75 -24.12
C PRO A 220 -2.88 -2.78 -23.68
N HIS A 221 -1.82 -2.30 -23.03
CA HIS A 221 -0.74 -3.15 -22.51
C HIS A 221 -1.11 -3.95 -21.23
N LEU A 222 -2.38 -3.97 -20.83
CA LEU A 222 -2.86 -4.58 -19.59
C LEU A 222 -3.00 -6.10 -19.70
N ARG A 223 -2.45 -6.83 -18.73
CA ARG A 223 -2.59 -8.28 -18.54
C ARG A 223 -3.45 -8.53 -17.30
N SER A 224 -4.78 -8.46 -17.47
CA SER A 224 -5.80 -8.46 -16.40
C SER A 224 -5.51 -9.34 -15.18
N TRP A 225 -5.17 -10.62 -15.37
CA TRP A 225 -4.93 -11.55 -14.26
C TRP A 225 -3.59 -11.32 -13.56
N SER A 226 -2.52 -11.15 -14.34
CA SER A 226 -1.19 -10.87 -13.79
C SER A 226 -1.19 -9.56 -13.02
N ASP A 227 -1.85 -8.54 -13.58
CA ASP A 227 -1.96 -7.22 -12.96
C ASP A 227 -2.85 -7.26 -11.71
N GLY A 228 -4.00 -7.93 -11.77
CA GLY A 228 -4.86 -8.12 -10.60
C GLY A 228 -4.14 -8.83 -9.45
N TRP A 229 -3.39 -9.89 -9.74
CA TRP A 229 -2.58 -10.60 -8.73
C TRP A 229 -1.46 -9.72 -8.17
N ARG A 230 -0.82 -8.94 -9.04
CA ARG A 230 0.23 -7.98 -8.66
C ARG A 230 -0.30 -6.94 -7.67
N HIS A 231 -1.44 -6.34 -7.96
CA HIS A 231 -2.12 -5.38 -7.07
C HIS A 231 -2.54 -6.02 -5.75
N LEU A 232 -3.13 -7.22 -5.78
CA LEU A 232 -3.53 -7.92 -4.56
C LEU A 232 -2.33 -8.23 -3.66
N ARG A 233 -1.25 -8.79 -4.24
CA ARG A 233 -0.01 -9.06 -3.51
C ARG A 233 0.57 -7.77 -2.93
N PHE A 234 0.58 -6.69 -3.71
CA PHE A 234 1.05 -5.38 -3.25
C PHE A 234 0.22 -4.87 -2.06
N MET A 235 -1.11 -4.92 -2.14
CA MET A 235 -2.00 -4.56 -1.03
C MET A 235 -1.75 -5.42 0.21
N LEU A 236 -1.52 -6.72 0.07
CA LEU A 236 -1.25 -7.60 1.22
C LEU A 236 0.14 -7.36 1.83
N MET A 237 1.15 -7.06 1.00
CA MET A 237 2.50 -6.73 1.47
C MET A 237 2.51 -5.44 2.32
N TYR A 238 1.63 -4.49 2.02
CA TYR A 238 1.49 -3.25 2.80
C TYR A 238 0.61 -3.41 4.06
N ASP A 239 0.00 -4.57 4.29
CA ASP A 239 -0.77 -4.86 5.52
C ASP A 239 -0.41 -6.23 6.12
N PRO A 240 0.74 -6.33 6.83
CA PRO A 240 1.19 -7.58 7.40
C PRO A 240 0.23 -8.19 8.44
N ARG A 241 -0.73 -7.43 8.96
CA ARG A 241 -1.74 -7.92 9.92
C ARG A 241 -2.65 -8.97 9.28
N HIS A 242 -3.21 -8.65 8.12
CA HIS A 242 -4.08 -9.57 7.41
C HIS A 242 -3.30 -10.68 6.72
N LEU A 243 -2.06 -10.39 6.28
CA LEU A 243 -1.22 -11.39 5.62
C LEU A 243 -0.66 -12.45 6.59
N PHE A 244 -0.22 -12.05 7.79
CA PHE A 244 0.48 -12.96 8.71
C PHE A 244 -0.19 -13.08 10.08
N SER A 245 -0.59 -11.96 10.71
CA SER A 245 -1.06 -11.97 12.10
C SER A 245 -2.39 -12.69 12.26
N PHE A 246 -3.43 -12.36 11.49
CA PHE A 246 -4.74 -13.01 11.63
C PHE A 246 -4.73 -14.50 11.26
N PRO A 247 -4.15 -14.92 10.12
CA PRO A 247 -3.99 -16.34 9.83
C PRO A 247 -3.17 -17.06 10.91
N GLY A 248 -2.12 -16.41 11.43
CA GLY A 248 -1.31 -16.96 12.51
C GLY A 248 -2.06 -17.15 13.82
N VAL A 249 -2.96 -16.22 14.19
CA VAL A 249 -3.84 -16.36 15.37
C VAL A 249 -4.82 -17.52 15.17
N ALA A 250 -5.46 -17.61 14.00
CA ALA A 250 -6.39 -18.68 13.70
C ALA A 250 -5.71 -20.06 13.74
N LEU A 251 -4.53 -20.17 13.13
CA LEU A 251 -3.73 -21.40 13.12
C LEU A 251 -3.24 -21.77 14.52
N GLN A 252 -2.82 -20.79 15.32
CA GLN A 252 -2.41 -21.04 16.69
C GLN A 252 -3.58 -21.52 17.56
N PHE A 253 -4.75 -20.89 17.41
CA PHE A 253 -5.96 -21.28 18.13
C PHE A 253 -6.39 -22.71 17.77
N LEU A 254 -6.38 -23.05 16.48
CA LEU A 254 -6.62 -24.42 16.03
C LEU A 254 -5.61 -25.40 16.63
N GLY A 255 -4.32 -25.05 16.64
CA GLY A 255 -3.28 -25.87 17.24
C GLY A 255 -3.49 -26.12 18.74
N LEU A 256 -3.85 -25.07 19.49
CA LEU A 256 -4.19 -25.17 20.91
C LEU A 256 -5.43 -26.03 21.16
N LEU A 257 -6.46 -25.92 20.32
CA LEU A 257 -7.66 -26.76 20.41
C LEU A 257 -7.32 -28.25 20.21
N LEU A 258 -6.51 -28.57 19.20
CA LEU A 258 -6.06 -29.95 18.95
C LEU A 258 -5.21 -30.49 20.10
N LEU A 259 -4.35 -29.65 20.71
CA LEU A 259 -3.59 -30.01 21.90
C LEU A 259 -4.52 -30.28 23.10
N ILE A 260 -5.58 -29.50 23.29
CA ILE A 260 -6.56 -29.74 24.35
C ILE A 260 -7.27 -31.10 24.13
N LEU A 261 -7.74 -31.36 22.91
CA LEU A 261 -8.39 -32.64 22.56
C LEU A 261 -7.44 -33.84 22.74
N PHE A 262 -6.17 -33.66 22.38
CA PHE A 262 -5.14 -34.63 22.68
C PHE A 262 -5.05 -34.83 24.19
N MET A 263 -4.92 -33.77 25.00
CA MET A 263 -4.83 -33.81 26.47
C MET A 263 -6.04 -34.39 27.20
N THR A 264 -7.23 -34.42 26.60
CA THR A 264 -8.46 -35.02 27.18
C THR A 264 -8.70 -36.48 26.81
N ASN A 265 -7.72 -37.17 26.19
CA ASN A 265 -7.86 -38.53 25.64
C ASN A 265 -8.91 -38.65 24.53
N SER A 266 -9.37 -37.52 24.00
CA SER A 266 -10.35 -37.48 22.90
C SER A 266 -9.69 -37.66 21.54
N ALA A 267 -8.36 -37.61 21.47
CA ALA A 267 -7.57 -37.78 20.26
C ALA A 267 -6.20 -38.44 20.54
N GLY A 268 -5.64 -39.09 19.51
CA GLY A 268 -4.34 -39.78 19.58
C GLY A 268 -3.12 -38.88 19.33
N LEU A 269 -1.92 -39.46 19.43
CA LEU A 269 -0.63 -38.76 19.33
C LEU A 269 -0.46 -37.91 18.06
N LEU A 270 -0.89 -38.43 16.89
CA LEU A 270 -0.82 -37.70 15.62
C LEU A 270 -1.53 -36.35 15.71
N VAL A 271 -2.71 -36.31 16.33
CA VAL A 271 -3.49 -35.07 16.51
C VAL A 271 -2.76 -34.10 17.45
N GLY A 272 -2.15 -34.62 18.51
CA GLY A 272 -1.28 -33.84 19.38
C GLY A 272 -0.11 -33.20 18.61
N MET A 273 0.61 -33.99 17.81
CA MET A 273 1.74 -33.51 17.00
C MET A 273 1.30 -32.43 16.00
N LEU A 274 0.21 -32.64 15.28
CA LEU A 274 -0.37 -31.65 14.36
C LEU A 274 -0.79 -30.38 15.12
N GLY A 275 -1.39 -30.52 16.30
CA GLY A 275 -1.73 -29.41 17.18
C GLY A 275 -0.50 -28.60 17.60
N GLY A 276 0.58 -29.28 17.99
CA GLY A 276 1.86 -28.65 18.33
C GLY A 276 2.48 -27.87 17.17
N LEU A 277 2.53 -28.47 15.98
CA LEU A 277 3.04 -27.83 14.77
C LEU A 277 2.19 -26.61 14.37
N ALA A 278 0.86 -26.73 14.39
CA ALA A 278 -0.05 -25.63 14.11
C ALA A 278 0.10 -24.50 15.15
N ALA A 279 0.24 -24.83 16.44
CA ALA A 279 0.44 -23.84 17.49
C ALA A 279 1.74 -23.06 17.26
N LEU A 280 2.88 -23.75 17.07
CA LEU A 280 4.18 -23.10 16.84
C LEU A 280 4.21 -22.33 15.52
N GLY A 281 3.67 -22.89 14.44
CA GLY A 281 3.59 -22.22 13.14
C GLY A 281 2.73 -20.96 13.19
N GLY A 282 1.59 -21.01 13.90
CA GLY A 282 0.74 -19.85 14.12
C GLY A 282 1.42 -18.76 14.95
N TRP A 283 2.18 -19.13 15.99
CA TRP A 283 2.98 -18.18 16.76
C TRP A 283 4.08 -17.54 15.90
N ALA A 284 4.81 -18.33 15.11
CA ALA A 284 5.86 -17.83 14.23
C ALA A 284 5.32 -16.86 13.18
N ALA A 285 4.17 -17.17 12.56
CA ALA A 285 3.48 -16.27 11.63
C ALA A 285 3.07 -14.95 12.29
N GLN A 286 2.57 -15.00 13.53
CA GLN A 286 2.26 -13.78 14.28
C GLN A 286 3.50 -12.92 14.55
N ARG A 287 4.64 -13.53 14.94
CA ARG A 287 5.91 -12.81 15.15
C ARG A 287 6.43 -12.20 13.86
N PHE A 288 6.38 -12.94 12.76
CA PHE A 288 6.74 -12.41 11.44
C PHE A 288 5.89 -11.21 11.06
N GLY A 289 4.57 -11.29 11.24
CA GLY A 289 3.66 -10.16 11.03
C GLY A 289 3.95 -8.97 11.93
N PHE A 290 4.30 -9.22 13.20
CA PHE A 290 4.74 -8.18 14.13
C PHE A 290 6.00 -7.48 13.63
N TYR A 291 7.07 -8.21 13.29
CA TYR A 291 8.31 -7.59 12.81
C TYR A 291 8.12 -6.85 11.47
N ALA A 292 7.34 -7.42 10.55
CA ALA A 292 7.03 -6.75 9.29
C ALA A 292 6.31 -5.40 9.50
N ARG A 293 5.42 -5.30 10.50
CA ARG A 293 4.78 -4.03 10.88
C ARG A 293 5.78 -3.06 11.49
N THR A 294 6.70 -3.54 12.33
CA THR A 294 7.69 -2.66 12.98
C THR A 294 8.59 -1.98 11.96
N HIS A 295 8.99 -2.66 10.88
CA HIS A 295 9.78 -2.03 9.84
C HIS A 295 8.99 -0.97 9.03
N GLN A 296 7.68 -1.17 8.84
CA GLN A 296 6.81 -0.17 8.19
C GLN A 296 6.51 1.03 9.12
N PHE A 297 6.52 0.81 10.44
CA PHE A 297 6.18 1.79 11.47
C PHE A 297 7.26 2.84 11.67
N THR A 298 8.53 2.48 11.44
CA THR A 298 9.66 3.31 11.87
C THR A 298 10.09 4.36 10.85
N ASP A 299 9.74 4.16 9.57
CA ASP A 299 10.37 4.94 8.51
C ASP A 299 9.37 5.81 7.71
N GLU A 300 8.06 5.53 7.74
CA GLU A 300 7.08 6.25 6.90
C GLU A 300 5.81 6.72 7.65
N PHE A 301 5.17 5.90 8.48
CA PHE A 301 3.85 6.22 9.08
C PHE A 301 3.71 5.82 10.56
N PRO A 302 4.40 6.51 11.49
CA PRO A 302 4.42 6.15 12.90
C PRO A 302 3.03 6.24 13.57
N ASP A 303 2.17 7.16 13.14
CA ASP A 303 0.85 7.32 13.75
C ASP A 303 -0.20 6.31 13.26
N TRP A 304 0.10 5.51 12.23
CA TRP A 304 -0.90 4.60 11.67
C TRP A 304 -1.22 3.41 12.59
N ASP A 305 -0.25 2.94 13.37
CA ASP A 305 -0.35 1.71 14.16
C ASP A 305 -0.32 1.96 15.67
N LEU A 306 -1.40 2.56 16.20
CA LEU A 306 -1.55 2.87 17.63
C LEU A 306 -1.36 1.65 18.55
N PRO A 307 -1.88 0.44 18.23
CA PRO A 307 -1.60 -0.74 19.06
C PRO A 307 -0.11 -1.07 19.15
N LEU A 308 0.62 -0.95 18.04
CA LEU A 308 2.06 -1.21 18.03
C LEU A 308 2.84 -0.17 18.83
N GLN A 309 2.47 1.10 18.72
CA GLN A 309 3.06 2.18 19.51
C GLN A 309 2.86 1.94 21.02
N ARG A 310 1.63 1.61 21.44
CA ARG A 310 1.32 1.28 22.85
C ARG A 310 2.07 0.05 23.34
N PHE A 311 2.25 -0.95 22.48
CA PHE A 311 3.07 -2.11 22.80
C PHE A 311 4.51 -1.69 23.12
N PHE A 312 5.16 -0.89 22.27
CA PHE A 312 6.53 -0.44 22.53
C PHE A 312 6.66 0.45 23.76
N GLN A 313 5.64 1.25 24.09
CA GLN A 313 5.61 2.07 25.32
C GLN A 313 5.57 1.23 26.60
N THR A 314 4.99 0.03 26.55
CA THR A 314 4.78 -0.84 27.72
C THR A 314 5.72 -2.03 27.75
N PHE A 315 6.43 -2.30 26.65
CA PHE A 315 7.36 -3.39 26.50
C PHE A 315 8.58 -3.22 27.42
N SER A 316 8.91 -4.28 28.16
CA SER A 316 10.15 -4.40 28.93
C SER A 316 10.83 -5.71 28.56
N LEU A 317 12.14 -5.60 28.28
CA LEU A 317 12.99 -6.74 27.97
C LEU A 317 13.02 -7.70 29.17
N GLU A 318 13.25 -7.17 30.37
CA GLU A 318 13.39 -7.91 31.62
C GLU A 318 12.13 -8.73 31.91
N LYS A 319 10.95 -8.10 31.83
CA LYS A 319 9.66 -8.82 32.04
C LYS A 319 9.46 -9.94 31.02
N SER A 320 9.88 -9.72 29.77
CA SER A 320 9.75 -10.71 28.71
C SER A 320 10.74 -11.87 28.88
N LEU A 321 11.98 -11.59 29.30
CA LEU A 321 12.98 -12.59 29.64
C LEU A 321 12.52 -13.46 30.82
N ILE A 322 12.00 -12.86 31.89
CA ILE A 322 11.46 -13.59 33.03
C ILE A 322 10.33 -14.54 32.59
N ARG A 323 9.39 -14.07 31.77
CA ARG A 323 8.31 -14.91 31.22
C ARG A 323 8.86 -16.06 30.38
N GLY A 324 9.87 -15.80 29.55
CA GLY A 324 10.55 -16.81 28.75
C GLY A 324 11.21 -17.88 29.60
N VAL A 325 12.02 -17.49 30.58
CA VAL A 325 12.72 -18.39 31.51
C VAL A 325 11.72 -19.23 32.31
N LEU A 326 10.68 -18.61 32.90
CA LEU A 326 9.65 -19.34 33.67
C LEU A 326 8.96 -20.40 32.80
N ARG A 327 8.67 -20.08 31.54
CA ARG A 327 8.04 -21.01 30.60
C ARG A 327 8.99 -22.13 30.18
N THR A 328 10.27 -21.84 29.99
CA THR A 328 11.32 -22.83 29.72
C THR A 328 11.48 -23.79 30.89
N LEU A 329 11.53 -23.27 32.12
CA LEU A 329 11.62 -24.08 33.34
C LEU A 329 10.38 -24.97 33.52
N LEU A 330 9.19 -24.44 33.27
CA LEU A 330 7.95 -25.23 33.26
C LEU A 330 8.01 -26.36 32.23
N GLY A 331 8.49 -26.07 31.02
CA GLY A 331 8.68 -27.08 29.98
C GLY A 331 9.65 -28.19 30.41
N ALA A 332 10.80 -27.82 30.98
CA ALA A 332 11.77 -28.77 31.50
C ALA A 332 11.20 -29.62 32.65
N LEU A 333 10.42 -29.02 33.56
CA LEU A 333 9.74 -29.72 34.64
C LEU A 333 8.74 -30.75 34.10
N LEU A 334 7.92 -30.37 33.10
CA LEU A 334 6.97 -31.27 32.46
C LEU A 334 7.68 -32.44 31.78
N LEU A 335 8.78 -32.17 31.06
CA LEU A 335 9.60 -33.21 30.45
C LEU A 335 10.20 -34.16 31.49
N GLY A 336 10.76 -33.64 32.59
CA GLY A 336 11.29 -34.45 33.68
C GLY A 336 10.22 -35.30 34.36
N SER A 337 9.04 -34.72 34.58
CA SER A 337 7.89 -35.42 35.18
C SER A 337 7.39 -36.59 34.31
N ALA A 338 7.57 -36.52 32.99
CA ALA A 338 7.16 -37.59 32.09
C ALA A 338 7.85 -38.92 32.38
N PHE A 339 9.08 -38.90 32.91
CA PHE A 339 9.85 -40.11 33.24
C PHE A 339 9.58 -40.64 34.66
N VAL A 340 8.85 -39.89 35.48
CA VAL A 340 8.56 -40.22 36.88
C VAL A 340 7.10 -40.60 37.07
N LEU A 341 6.20 -39.96 36.32
CA LEU A 341 4.76 -40.18 36.38
C LEU A 341 4.34 -41.42 35.57
N ASP A 342 3.08 -41.83 35.76
CA ASP A 342 2.49 -43.00 35.10
C ASP A 342 2.77 -43.00 33.58
N PRO A 343 3.30 -44.11 33.01
CA PRO A 343 3.57 -44.26 31.57
C PRO A 343 2.41 -43.86 30.65
N ALA A 344 1.16 -43.96 31.12
CA ALA A 344 -0.03 -43.53 30.39
C ALA A 344 -0.01 -42.04 29.99
N TYR A 345 0.73 -41.19 30.70
CA TYR A 345 0.86 -39.76 30.43
C TYR A 345 2.16 -39.37 29.72
N PHE A 346 3.04 -40.34 29.45
CA PHE A 346 4.38 -40.07 28.92
C PHE A 346 4.34 -39.20 27.66
N GLU A 347 3.62 -39.64 26.63
CA GLU A 347 3.53 -38.91 25.35
C GLU A 347 2.98 -37.49 25.49
N ARG A 348 2.01 -37.31 26.40
CA ARG A 348 1.33 -36.03 26.66
C ARG A 348 2.27 -35.03 27.30
N LEU A 349 2.95 -35.46 28.37
CA LEU A 349 3.89 -34.65 29.11
C LEU A 349 5.13 -34.32 28.28
N VAL A 350 5.60 -35.27 27.47
CA VAL A 350 6.70 -35.04 26.52
C VAL A 350 6.33 -33.98 25.50
N LEU A 351 5.19 -34.13 24.82
CA LEU A 351 4.79 -33.19 23.77
C LEU A 351 4.53 -31.78 24.32
N VAL A 352 3.73 -31.65 25.38
CA VAL A 352 3.40 -30.34 25.97
C VAL A 352 4.62 -29.72 26.63
N GLY A 353 5.45 -30.51 27.30
CA GLY A 353 6.70 -30.06 27.90
C GLY A 353 7.68 -29.52 26.85
N ALA A 354 7.87 -30.25 25.74
CA ALA A 354 8.71 -29.81 24.63
C ALA A 354 8.19 -28.51 23.99
N LEU A 355 6.88 -28.40 23.77
CA LEU A 355 6.27 -27.17 23.25
C LEU A 355 6.46 -25.99 24.20
N ALA A 356 6.20 -26.17 25.50
CA ALA A 356 6.38 -25.12 26.50
C ALA A 356 7.84 -24.65 26.56
N LEU A 357 8.79 -25.59 26.51
CA LEU A 357 10.22 -25.31 26.46
C LEU A 357 10.58 -24.47 25.22
N MET A 358 10.10 -24.88 24.04
CA MET A 358 10.33 -24.16 22.78
C MET A 358 9.73 -22.75 22.81
N TYR A 359 8.48 -22.60 23.25
CA TYR A 359 7.86 -21.28 23.40
C TYR A 359 8.62 -20.38 24.36
N GLY A 360 9.15 -20.93 25.46
CA GLY A 360 9.96 -20.19 26.43
C GLY A 360 11.25 -19.65 25.80
N LEU A 361 12.02 -20.53 25.14
CA LEU A 361 13.26 -20.15 24.45
C LEU A 361 13.01 -19.11 23.35
N LEU A 362 11.98 -19.33 22.52
CA LEU A 362 11.63 -18.41 21.45
C LEU A 362 11.15 -17.06 21.98
N THR A 363 10.49 -17.00 23.14
CA THR A 363 10.12 -15.74 23.81
C THR A 363 11.36 -14.96 24.27
N ILE A 364 12.40 -15.64 24.74
CA ILE A 364 13.67 -15.01 25.13
C ILE A 364 14.32 -14.33 23.91
N PHE A 365 14.45 -15.05 22.79
CA PHE A 365 15.02 -14.50 21.57
C PHE A 365 14.16 -13.37 20.97
N ASP A 366 12.83 -13.53 20.96
CA ASP A 366 11.88 -12.49 20.54
C ASP A 366 12.02 -11.22 21.37
N ALA A 367 12.26 -11.33 22.68
CA ALA A 367 12.43 -10.18 23.55
C ALA A 367 13.66 -9.33 23.17
N PHE A 368 14.79 -9.98 22.88
CA PHE A 368 15.99 -9.29 22.39
C PHE A 368 15.77 -8.66 21.02
N LEU A 369 15.18 -9.40 20.07
CA LEU A 369 14.90 -8.88 18.73
C LEU A 369 13.95 -7.68 18.77
N THR A 370 12.88 -7.76 19.57
CA THR A 370 11.93 -6.67 19.79
C THR A 370 12.64 -5.43 20.38
N ARG A 371 13.56 -5.62 21.33
CA ARG A 371 14.35 -4.50 21.89
C ARG A 371 15.28 -3.86 20.86
N ILE A 372 15.92 -4.66 20.00
CA ILE A 372 16.75 -4.14 18.90
C ILE A 372 15.91 -3.29 17.95
N LEU A 373 14.74 -3.78 17.54
CA LEU A 373 13.83 -3.05 16.65
C LEU A 373 13.33 -1.75 17.28
N GLN A 374 13.10 -1.74 18.60
CA GLN A 374 12.75 -0.53 19.34
C GLN A 374 13.86 0.54 19.26
N PHE A 375 15.14 0.16 19.33
CA PHE A 375 16.26 1.10 19.23
C PHE A 375 16.47 1.63 17.80
N VAL A 376 16.30 0.78 16.80
CA VAL A 376 16.42 1.19 15.38
C VAL A 376 15.25 2.08 14.98
N GLY A 377 14.08 1.85 15.58
CA GLY A 377 12.83 2.39 15.13
C GLY A 377 12.33 3.70 15.76
N LEU A 378 12.82 4.06 16.94
CA LEU A 378 12.39 5.25 17.67
C LEU A 378 13.35 6.44 17.50
N LYS A 379 13.86 6.67 16.28
CA LYS A 379 14.66 7.87 15.99
C LYS A 379 13.82 9.06 15.60
#